data_AF-A0A660VG37-F1
#
_entry.id   AF-A0A660VG37-F1
#
_cell.length_a   1.000
_cell.length_b   1.000
_cell.length_c   1.000
_cell.angle_alpha   90.00
_cell.angle_beta   90.00
_cell.angle_gamma   90.00
#
_symmetry.space_group_name_H-M   'P 1'
#
loop_
_entity.id
_entity.type
_entity.pdbx_description
1 polymer ?
#
loop_
_entity_poly.entity_id
_entity_poly.type
_entity_poly.pdbx_seq_one_letter_code
_entity_poly.pdbx_strand_id
1 'polypeptide(L)'
;MGWPSDEREPLLLRSCTWQGGRTERGHDLFFNLCDGAEGQETPDIEVVHTLERHGVAFTGATSGFYEPTRQQMKDACTSVGVATPRGLLARTAEDVERAAEELRFPLFVKHHNSYASVDLSRRSRVRSVAGLRQQARKMMSRHGAALIEELKWQDYGDLECEPVQDPALGQFAFTVVALVFVSHASASSRCTHSRPKSAPTRT
;
A
#
# COMPACT_ATOMS: atom_id res chain seq x y z
N MET A 1 -19.97 13.34 1.30
CA MET A 1 -20.48 14.72 1.11
C MET A 1 -19.25 15.57 0.83
N GLY A 2 -19.08 16.12 -0.38
CA GLY A 2 -17.79 16.70 -0.82
C GLY A 2 -17.40 17.96 -0.05
N TRP A 3 -16.11 18.08 0.26
CA TRP A 3 -15.53 19.31 0.82
C TRP A 3 -15.76 20.50 -0.13
N PRO A 4 -16.21 21.67 0.36
CA PRO A 4 -16.45 22.84 -0.48
C PRO A 4 -15.17 23.28 -1.19
N SER A 5 -15.28 23.60 -2.49
CA SER A 5 -14.15 23.86 -3.37
C SER A 5 -13.27 25.04 -2.97
N ASP A 6 -13.80 25.99 -2.18
CA ASP A 6 -13.12 27.22 -1.75
C ASP A 6 -12.43 27.10 -0.37
N GLU A 7 -12.59 25.96 0.33
CA GLU A 7 -11.90 25.67 1.59
C GLU A 7 -10.69 24.73 1.42
N ARG A 8 -10.31 24.40 0.18
CA ARG A 8 -9.36 23.33 -0.20
C ARG A 8 -7.86 23.58 -0.03
N GLU A 9 -7.44 24.70 0.55
CA GLU A 9 -6.09 24.77 1.10
C GLU A 9 -6.20 24.57 2.61
N PRO A 10 -5.50 23.55 3.17
CA PRO A 10 -5.32 23.46 4.62
C PRO A 10 -4.94 24.85 5.12
N LEU A 11 -5.63 25.37 6.14
CA LEU A 11 -5.39 26.73 6.67
C LEU A 11 -3.91 27.01 6.99
N LEU A 12 -3.11 25.95 7.14
CA LEU A 12 -1.66 25.97 7.32
C LEU A 12 -0.85 26.39 6.08
N LEU A 13 -1.35 26.16 4.86
CA LEU A 13 -0.58 26.34 3.62
C LEU A 13 -0.94 27.59 2.82
N ARG A 14 -2.09 28.23 3.11
CA ARG A 14 -2.59 29.44 2.42
C ARG A 14 -1.62 30.64 2.37
N SER A 15 -0.61 30.66 3.23
CA SER A 15 0.45 31.68 3.20
C SER A 15 1.86 31.10 3.13
N CYS A 16 2.04 29.78 3.00
CA CYS A 16 3.38 29.20 3.00
C CYS A 16 4.06 29.39 1.63
N THR A 17 4.78 30.49 1.45
CA THR A 17 5.83 30.57 0.43
C THR A 17 7.14 30.04 1.02
N TRP A 18 7.81 29.15 0.30
CA TRP A 18 9.11 28.64 0.73
C TRP A 18 10.19 29.70 0.46
N GLN A 19 10.69 30.35 1.52
CA GLN A 19 11.78 31.31 1.44
C GLN A 19 12.98 30.79 2.24
N GLY A 20 14.08 30.47 1.53
CA GLY A 20 15.36 30.17 2.18
C GLY A 20 15.35 28.96 3.11
N GLY A 21 14.55 27.93 2.85
CA GLY A 21 14.54 26.68 3.63
C GLY A 21 13.36 26.50 4.58
N ARG A 22 12.56 27.54 4.84
CA ARG A 22 11.44 27.50 5.80
C ARG A 22 10.17 28.11 5.23
N THR A 23 9.04 27.68 5.79
CA THR A 23 7.76 28.37 5.62
C THR A 23 7.70 29.64 6.46
N GLU A 24 6.73 30.53 6.19
CA GLU A 24 6.47 31.73 6.99
C GLU A 24 6.20 31.43 8.48
N ARG A 25 5.66 30.24 8.78
CA ARG A 25 5.43 29.75 10.15
C ARG A 25 6.65 29.09 10.78
N GLY A 26 7.78 29.04 10.08
CA GLY A 26 9.05 28.50 10.58
C GLY A 26 9.19 26.97 10.48
N HIS A 27 8.33 26.29 9.72
CA HIS A 27 8.46 24.84 9.49
C HIS A 27 9.46 24.55 8.36
N ASP A 28 10.40 23.63 8.61
CA ASP A 28 11.39 23.13 7.64
C ASP A 28 10.89 21.90 6.84
N LEU A 29 9.98 21.10 7.43
CA LEU A 29 9.53 19.80 6.90
C LEU A 29 8.09 19.51 7.35
N PHE A 30 7.29 18.94 6.44
CA PHE A 30 5.97 18.40 6.75
C PHE A 30 6.01 16.87 6.81
N PHE A 31 5.49 16.28 7.88
CA PHE A 31 5.35 14.84 7.97
C PHE A 31 4.01 14.42 7.36
N ASN A 32 4.00 13.95 6.10
CA ASN A 32 2.77 13.56 5.44
C ASN A 32 2.39 12.12 5.81
N LEU A 33 1.28 11.98 6.54
CA LEU A 33 0.68 10.70 6.92
C LEU A 33 -0.63 10.42 6.17
N CYS A 34 -0.97 11.23 5.16
CA CYS A 34 -2.21 11.09 4.42
C CYS A 34 -2.10 9.92 3.42
N ASP A 35 -2.92 8.90 3.64
CA ASP A 35 -2.97 7.66 2.86
C ASP A 35 -4.36 7.41 2.23
N GLY A 36 -5.15 8.48 2.05
CA GLY A 36 -6.43 8.41 1.36
C GLY A 36 -6.26 8.00 -0.10
N ALA A 37 -7.30 7.36 -0.63
CA ALA A 37 -7.41 7.02 -2.05
C ALA A 37 -8.60 7.76 -2.68
N GLU A 38 -8.61 7.81 -4.01
CA GLU A 38 -9.67 8.46 -4.77
C GLU A 38 -11.07 7.94 -4.33
N GLY A 39 -11.97 8.88 -4.02
CA GLY A 39 -13.35 8.59 -3.64
C GLY A 39 -13.58 8.33 -2.15
N GLN A 40 -12.56 8.53 -1.31
CA GLN A 40 -12.69 8.47 0.14
C GLN A 40 -12.94 9.84 0.77
N GLU A 41 -13.34 9.84 2.04
CA GLU A 41 -13.52 11.09 2.82
C GLU A 41 -12.23 11.51 3.56
N THR A 42 -11.19 10.68 3.49
CA THR A 42 -9.85 10.98 4.05
C THR A 42 -8.99 11.75 3.02
N PRO A 43 -8.09 12.65 3.46
CA PRO A 43 -7.20 13.37 2.55
C PRO A 43 -6.34 12.43 1.69
N ASP A 44 -6.24 12.74 0.41
CA ASP A 44 -5.62 11.93 -0.64
C ASP A 44 -4.43 12.66 -1.32
N ILE A 45 -4.35 12.57 -2.65
CA ILE A 45 -3.32 13.17 -3.49
C ILE A 45 -3.36 14.71 -3.47
N GLU A 46 -4.49 15.34 -3.12
CA GLU A 46 -4.56 16.80 -2.98
C GLU A 46 -3.57 17.35 -1.95
N VAL A 47 -3.33 16.64 -0.85
CA VAL A 47 -2.32 17.04 0.15
C VAL A 47 -0.94 17.10 -0.50
N VAL A 48 -0.57 16.06 -1.26
CA VAL A 48 0.74 15.99 -1.93
C VAL A 48 0.87 17.09 -2.97
N HIS A 49 -0.13 17.29 -3.82
CA HIS A 49 -0.12 18.37 -4.81
C HIS A 49 -0.02 19.75 -4.18
N THR A 50 -0.64 19.95 -3.01
CA THR A 50 -0.55 21.22 -2.29
C THR A 50 0.88 21.42 -1.78
N LEU A 51 1.46 20.44 -1.12
CA LEU A 51 2.85 20.51 -0.63
C LEU A 51 3.85 20.77 -1.77
N GLU A 52 3.68 20.10 -2.92
CA GLU A 52 4.51 20.31 -4.12
C GLU A 52 4.35 21.72 -4.70
N ARG A 53 3.11 22.24 -4.79
CA ARG A 53 2.84 23.58 -5.30
C ARG A 53 3.51 24.67 -4.45
N HIS A 54 3.55 24.47 -3.13
CA HIS A 54 4.20 25.41 -2.21
C HIS A 54 5.72 25.24 -2.13
N GLY A 55 6.29 24.22 -2.80
CA GLY A 55 7.72 23.96 -2.80
C GLY A 55 8.29 23.60 -1.42
N VAL A 56 7.46 23.11 -0.51
CA VAL A 56 7.88 22.73 0.85
C VAL A 56 8.41 21.31 0.87
N ALA A 57 9.36 21.03 1.75
CA ALA A 57 9.82 19.66 1.96
C ALA A 57 8.77 18.85 2.73
N PHE A 58 8.56 17.59 2.33
CA PHE A 58 7.67 16.67 3.03
C PHE A 58 8.14 15.21 2.97
N THR A 59 7.70 14.38 3.92
CA THR A 59 7.93 12.92 3.93
C THR A 59 6.86 12.19 3.11
N GLY A 60 7.15 10.95 2.67
CA GLY A 60 6.19 10.13 1.91
C GLY A 60 6.39 10.19 0.40
N ALA A 61 5.38 9.75 -0.36
CA ALA A 61 5.43 9.71 -1.82
C ALA A 61 5.12 11.07 -2.45
N THR A 62 5.82 11.42 -3.52
CA THR A 62 5.46 12.52 -4.42
C THR A 62 4.25 12.14 -5.27
N SER A 63 3.64 13.11 -5.97
CA SER A 63 2.44 12.88 -6.79
C SER A 63 2.67 11.80 -7.86
N GLY A 64 3.87 11.72 -8.43
CA GLY A 64 4.24 10.68 -9.40
C GLY A 64 4.25 9.23 -8.85
N PHE A 65 4.24 9.05 -7.53
CA PHE A 65 4.30 7.73 -6.88
C PHE A 65 3.16 7.49 -5.88
N TYR A 66 2.19 8.41 -5.79
CA TYR A 66 1.15 8.36 -4.76
C TYR A 66 0.22 7.15 -4.92
N GLU A 67 -0.28 6.92 -6.13
CA GLU A 67 -1.19 5.80 -6.41
C GLU A 67 -0.91 5.16 -7.78
N PRO A 68 0.26 4.49 -7.96
CA PRO A 68 0.51 3.75 -9.18
C PRO A 68 -0.47 2.59 -9.29
N THR A 69 -0.97 2.33 -10.49
CA THR A 69 -1.74 1.12 -10.76
C THR A 69 -0.89 -0.11 -10.51
N ARG A 70 -1.53 -1.22 -10.14
CA ARG A 70 -0.81 -2.50 -9.95
C ARG A 70 -0.04 -2.94 -11.19
N GLN A 71 -0.51 -2.60 -12.39
CA GLN A 71 0.21 -2.88 -13.62
C GLN A 71 1.50 -2.05 -13.70
N GLN A 72 1.42 -0.73 -13.47
CA GLN A 72 2.60 0.13 -13.41
C GLN A 72 3.62 -0.35 -12.37
N MET A 73 3.17 -0.83 -11.20
CA MET A 73 4.07 -1.44 -10.21
C MET A 73 4.78 -2.68 -10.76
N LYS A 74 4.07 -3.55 -11.47
CA LYS A 74 4.67 -4.75 -12.08
C LYS A 74 5.63 -4.42 -13.21
N ASP A 75 5.30 -3.42 -14.02
CA ASP A 75 6.15 -2.94 -15.11
C ASP A 75 7.45 -2.34 -14.54
N ALA A 76 7.35 -1.54 -13.47
CA ALA A 76 8.49 -1.01 -12.74
C ALA A 76 9.39 -2.14 -12.21
N CYS A 77 8.83 -3.15 -11.54
CA CYS A 77 9.60 -4.33 -11.09
C CYS A 77 10.28 -5.05 -12.27
N THR A 78 9.57 -5.25 -13.37
CA THR A 78 10.09 -5.93 -14.57
C THR A 78 11.27 -5.15 -15.16
N SER A 79 11.18 -3.83 -15.22
CA SER A 79 12.24 -2.96 -15.76
C SER A 79 13.58 -3.08 -15.03
N VAL A 80 13.57 -3.53 -13.77
CA VAL A 80 14.75 -3.74 -12.93
C VAL A 80 15.02 -5.22 -12.64
N GLY A 81 14.36 -6.14 -13.37
CA GLY A 81 14.57 -7.59 -13.22
C GLY A 81 13.97 -8.21 -11.95
N VAL A 82 13.08 -7.50 -11.25
CA VAL A 82 12.38 -8.03 -10.07
C VAL A 82 11.13 -8.80 -10.50
N ALA A 83 11.11 -10.10 -10.19
CA ALA A 83 9.98 -10.96 -10.51
C ALA A 83 8.71 -10.60 -9.72
N THR A 84 7.59 -10.48 -10.44
CA THR A 84 6.25 -10.31 -9.88
C THR A 84 5.35 -11.49 -10.24
N PRO A 85 4.29 -11.77 -9.45
CA PRO A 85 3.38 -12.85 -9.77
C PRO A 85 2.68 -12.59 -11.10
N ARG A 86 2.51 -13.65 -11.90
CA ARG A 86 1.63 -13.58 -13.07
C ARG A 86 0.21 -13.30 -12.60
N GLY A 87 -0.49 -12.47 -13.36
CA GLY A 87 -1.87 -12.14 -13.03
C GLY A 87 -2.56 -11.38 -14.14
N LEU A 88 -3.88 -11.30 -14.02
CA LEU A 88 -4.76 -10.74 -15.02
C LEU A 88 -5.81 -9.83 -14.38
N LEU A 89 -6.08 -8.69 -15.02
CA LEU A 89 -7.18 -7.81 -14.65
C LEU A 89 -8.46 -8.28 -15.34
N ALA A 90 -9.41 -8.79 -14.57
CA ALA A 90 -10.70 -9.25 -15.07
C ALA A 90 -11.78 -8.18 -14.91
N ARG A 91 -12.47 -7.87 -16.01
CA ARG A 91 -13.64 -7.00 -16.06
C ARG A 91 -14.90 -7.74 -16.51
N THR A 92 -14.71 -8.89 -17.16
CA THR A 92 -15.76 -9.70 -17.78
C THR A 92 -15.69 -11.15 -17.32
N ALA A 93 -16.73 -11.94 -17.60
CA ALA A 93 -16.71 -13.37 -17.30
C ALA A 93 -15.65 -14.09 -18.15
N GLU A 94 -15.47 -13.66 -19.39
CA GLU A 94 -14.49 -14.17 -20.33
C GLU A 94 -13.07 -13.96 -19.82
N ASP A 95 -12.77 -12.82 -19.20
CA ASP A 95 -11.47 -12.60 -18.56
C ASP A 95 -11.22 -13.57 -17.39
N VAL A 96 -12.28 -13.94 -16.67
CA VAL A 96 -12.18 -14.90 -15.55
C VAL A 96 -11.90 -16.31 -16.08
N GLU A 97 -12.54 -16.72 -17.17
CA GLU A 97 -12.25 -17.99 -17.83
C GLU A 97 -10.82 -18.03 -18.36
N ARG A 98 -10.38 -16.96 -19.03
CA ARG A 98 -8.99 -16.83 -19.50
C ARG A 98 -7.98 -16.96 -18.35
N ALA A 99 -8.26 -16.32 -17.21
CA ALA A 99 -7.42 -16.46 -16.02
C ALA A 99 -7.42 -17.89 -15.44
N ALA A 100 -8.53 -18.64 -15.55
CA ALA A 100 -8.59 -20.03 -15.11
C ALA A 100 -7.76 -20.98 -16.00
N GLU A 101 -7.59 -20.63 -17.27
CA GLU A 101 -6.82 -21.40 -18.25
C GLU A 101 -5.33 -21.07 -18.20
N GLU A 102 -4.97 -19.79 -18.08
CA GLU A 102 -3.59 -19.31 -18.23
C GLU A 102 -2.76 -19.30 -16.93
N LEU A 103 -3.43 -19.25 -15.76
CA LEU A 103 -2.78 -19.11 -14.45
C LEU A 103 -2.83 -20.40 -13.65
N ARG A 104 -1.83 -20.60 -12.80
CA ARG A 104 -1.73 -21.80 -11.95
C ARG A 104 -2.42 -21.61 -10.61
N PHE A 105 -3.36 -22.51 -10.30
CA PHE A 105 -3.98 -22.57 -8.97
C PHE A 105 -2.98 -23.03 -7.89
N PRO A 106 -3.16 -22.59 -6.63
CA PRO A 106 -4.19 -21.66 -6.15
C PRO A 106 -3.97 -20.22 -6.63
N LEU A 107 -5.08 -19.54 -6.92
CA LEU A 107 -5.09 -18.12 -7.34
C LEU A 107 -5.56 -17.24 -6.20
N PHE A 108 -5.20 -15.96 -6.25
CA PHE A 108 -5.66 -14.94 -5.32
C PHE A 108 -6.48 -13.88 -6.05
N VAL A 109 -7.72 -13.68 -5.61
CA VAL A 109 -8.64 -12.68 -6.16
C VAL A 109 -8.70 -11.48 -5.21
N LYS A 110 -8.31 -10.32 -5.71
CA LYS A 110 -8.26 -9.08 -4.93
C LYS A 110 -8.74 -7.88 -5.73
N HIS A 111 -8.93 -6.77 -5.03
CA HIS A 111 -9.27 -5.51 -5.64
C HIS A 111 -8.13 -5.00 -6.54
N HIS A 112 -8.48 -4.50 -7.72
CA HIS A 112 -7.55 -4.07 -8.76
C HIS A 112 -6.76 -2.80 -8.38
N ASN A 113 -7.40 -1.85 -7.70
CA ASN A 113 -6.80 -0.60 -7.23
C ASN A 113 -7.10 -0.32 -5.75
N SER A 114 -6.59 -1.15 -4.81
CA SER A 114 -6.89 -0.95 -3.38
C SER A 114 -5.70 -1.21 -2.48
N TYR A 115 -5.68 -0.48 -1.38
CA TYR A 115 -4.85 -0.64 -0.21
C TYR A 115 -5.67 -1.30 0.95
N ALA A 116 -5.06 -1.47 2.13
CA ALA A 116 -5.72 -1.90 3.39
C ALA A 116 -6.56 -3.20 3.39
N SER A 117 -6.30 -4.13 2.46
CA SER A 117 -7.01 -5.43 2.40
C SER A 117 -8.53 -5.33 2.19
N VAL A 118 -9.00 -4.28 1.51
CA VAL A 118 -10.43 -4.10 1.20
C VAL A 118 -11.00 -5.35 0.54
N ASP A 119 -12.11 -5.83 1.10
CA ASP A 119 -12.86 -7.00 0.65
C ASP A 119 -12.09 -8.34 0.60
N LEU A 120 -10.88 -8.40 1.18
CA LEU A 120 -10.10 -9.62 1.30
C LEU A 120 -10.63 -10.52 2.42
N SER A 121 -10.62 -11.82 2.16
CA SER A 121 -10.96 -12.83 3.14
C SER A 121 -10.20 -14.13 2.85
N ARG A 122 -10.37 -15.15 3.70
CA ARG A 122 -9.85 -16.49 3.42
C ARG A 122 -10.33 -17.06 2.07
N ARG A 123 -11.49 -16.60 1.58
CA ARG A 123 -12.05 -17.03 0.29
C ARG A 123 -11.36 -16.38 -0.91
N SER A 124 -10.63 -15.28 -0.72
CA SER A 124 -9.85 -14.63 -1.77
C SER A 124 -8.78 -15.55 -2.34
N ARG A 125 -8.29 -16.52 -1.56
CA ARG A 125 -7.46 -17.62 -2.07
C ARG A 125 -8.35 -18.74 -2.61
N VAL A 126 -8.44 -18.83 -3.93
CA VAL A 126 -9.28 -19.80 -4.64
C VAL A 126 -8.43 -20.97 -5.12
N ARG A 127 -8.99 -22.19 -5.02
CA ARG A 127 -8.32 -23.44 -5.40
C ARG A 127 -8.99 -24.16 -6.58
N SER A 128 -10.08 -23.59 -7.08
CA SER A 128 -10.87 -24.18 -8.15
C SER A 128 -11.47 -23.10 -9.04
N VAL A 129 -11.78 -23.45 -10.27
CA VAL A 129 -12.45 -22.58 -11.24
C VAL A 129 -13.79 -22.06 -10.70
N ALA A 130 -14.58 -22.92 -10.05
CA ALA A 130 -15.83 -22.51 -9.42
C ALA A 130 -15.61 -21.45 -8.32
N GLY A 131 -14.57 -21.62 -7.49
CA GLY A 131 -14.19 -20.64 -6.48
C GLY A 131 -13.72 -19.32 -7.11
N LEU A 132 -12.93 -19.39 -8.18
CA LEU A 132 -12.48 -18.23 -8.95
C LEU A 132 -13.67 -17.43 -9.49
N ARG A 133 -14.60 -18.08 -10.20
CA ARG A 133 -15.82 -17.45 -10.72
C ARG A 133 -16.64 -16.78 -9.63
N GLN A 134 -16.77 -17.41 -8.47
CA GLN A 134 -17.52 -16.82 -7.36
C GLN A 134 -16.84 -15.55 -6.82
N GLN A 135 -15.54 -15.61 -6.54
CA GLN A 135 -14.83 -14.47 -5.96
C GLN A 135 -14.61 -13.33 -6.95
N ALA A 136 -14.28 -13.65 -8.21
CA ALA A 136 -14.13 -12.64 -9.25
C ALA A 136 -15.45 -11.89 -9.46
N ARG A 137 -16.58 -12.60 -9.56
CA ARG A 137 -17.91 -11.95 -9.66
C ARG A 137 -18.20 -11.03 -8.48
N LYS A 138 -17.93 -11.46 -7.24
CA LYS A 138 -18.10 -10.60 -6.04
C LYS A 138 -17.28 -9.32 -6.16
N MET A 139 -16.01 -9.45 -6.56
CA MET A 139 -15.09 -8.32 -6.64
C MET A 139 -15.49 -7.36 -7.77
N MET A 140 -15.76 -7.89 -8.97
CA MET A 140 -16.20 -7.11 -10.13
C MET A 140 -17.54 -6.40 -9.87
N SER A 141 -18.51 -7.03 -9.21
CA SER A 141 -19.81 -6.40 -8.93
C SER A 141 -19.71 -5.22 -7.96
N ARG A 142 -18.69 -5.19 -7.09
CA ARG A 142 -18.51 -4.14 -6.09
C ARG A 142 -17.58 -3.03 -6.57
N HIS A 143 -16.58 -3.39 -7.38
CA HIS A 143 -15.42 -2.54 -7.66
C HIS A 143 -15.12 -2.36 -9.15
N GLY A 144 -15.99 -2.89 -10.03
CA GLY A 144 -15.87 -2.81 -11.49
C GLY A 144 -14.83 -3.73 -12.11
N ALA A 145 -13.87 -4.24 -11.35
CA ALA A 145 -12.87 -5.21 -11.82
C ALA A 145 -12.30 -6.06 -10.67
N ALA A 146 -11.65 -7.16 -11.03
CA ALA A 146 -10.91 -8.02 -10.11
C ALA A 146 -9.49 -8.24 -10.62
N LEU A 147 -8.49 -8.14 -9.75
CA LEU A 147 -7.16 -8.64 -10.07
C LEU A 147 -7.05 -10.09 -9.60
N ILE A 148 -6.71 -10.98 -10.53
CA ILE A 148 -6.51 -12.41 -10.30
C ILE A 148 -5.02 -12.70 -10.47
N GLU A 149 -4.36 -13.25 -9.46
CA GLU A 149 -2.92 -13.53 -9.50
C GLU A 149 -2.57 -14.95 -9.05
N GLU A 150 -1.48 -15.48 -9.57
CA GLU A 150 -0.80 -16.63 -8.98
C GLU A 150 -0.25 -16.26 -7.59
N LEU A 151 -0.18 -17.24 -6.69
CA LEU A 151 0.56 -17.04 -5.43
C LEU A 151 2.07 -17.07 -5.72
N LYS A 152 2.78 -16.00 -5.33
CA LYS A 152 4.25 -15.94 -5.44
C LYS A 152 4.95 -17.03 -4.63
N TRP A 153 4.40 -17.31 -3.45
CA TRP A 153 5.00 -18.18 -2.44
C TRP A 153 3.93 -19.10 -1.88
N GLN A 154 4.14 -20.41 -1.99
CA GLN A 154 3.27 -21.41 -1.36
C GLN A 154 3.78 -21.77 0.04
N ASP A 155 5.06 -21.52 0.31
CA ASP A 155 5.71 -21.69 1.61
C ASP A 155 6.43 -20.40 2.00
N TYR A 156 6.22 -19.97 3.24
CA TYR A 156 6.89 -18.81 3.84
C TYR A 156 8.14 -19.25 4.63
N GLY A 157 8.42 -20.55 4.71
CA GLY A 157 9.51 -21.13 5.51
C GLY A 157 10.91 -20.68 5.10
N ASP A 158 11.10 -20.36 3.82
CA ASP A 158 12.40 -19.97 3.25
C ASP A 158 12.57 -18.45 3.09
N LEU A 159 11.69 -17.64 3.70
CA LEU A 159 11.85 -16.19 3.70
C LEU A 159 12.92 -15.78 4.71
N GLU A 160 14.12 -15.54 4.20
CA GLU A 160 15.20 -14.91 4.95
C GLU A 160 15.10 -13.38 4.82
N CYS A 161 15.07 -12.69 5.95
CA CYS A 161 15.17 -11.25 6.01
C CYS A 161 16.63 -10.91 6.32
N GLU A 162 17.38 -10.46 5.31
CA GLU A 162 18.75 -10.00 5.51
C GLU A 162 18.73 -8.65 6.22
N PRO A 163 19.27 -8.53 7.44
CA PRO A 163 19.32 -7.25 8.14
C PRO A 163 20.22 -6.28 7.36
N VAL A 164 19.91 -4.99 7.45
CA VAL A 164 20.82 -3.93 6.97
C VAL A 164 22.15 -4.07 7.71
N GLN A 165 23.18 -4.53 6.99
CA GLN A 165 24.50 -4.81 7.56
C GLN A 165 25.32 -3.53 7.76
N ASP A 166 25.00 -2.45 7.05
CA ASP A 166 25.61 -1.14 7.24
C ASP A 166 25.17 -0.56 8.60
N PRO A 167 26.08 -0.41 9.58
CA PRO A 167 25.73 0.07 10.92
C PRO A 167 25.26 1.52 10.92
N ALA A 168 25.73 2.35 9.99
CA ALA A 168 25.31 3.75 9.87
C ALA A 168 23.89 3.84 9.29
N LEU A 169 23.61 3.04 8.25
CA LEU A 169 22.27 2.95 7.66
C LEU A 169 21.28 2.28 8.62
N GLY A 170 21.71 1.26 9.36
CA GLY A 170 20.93 0.59 10.39
C GLY A 170 20.56 1.52 11.54
N GLN A 171 21.54 2.28 12.07
CA GLN A 171 21.28 3.27 13.13
C GLN A 171 20.35 4.37 12.64
N PHE A 172 20.53 4.87 11.41
CA PHE A 172 19.70 5.93 10.84
C PHE A 172 18.26 5.44 10.59
N ALA A 173 18.09 4.30 9.91
CA ALA A 173 16.77 3.73 9.63
C ALA A 173 16.02 3.36 10.91
N PHE A 174 16.68 2.75 11.89
CA PHE A 174 16.04 2.37 13.15
C PHE A 174 15.69 3.59 14.01
N THR A 175 16.57 4.60 14.07
CA THR A 175 16.33 5.82 14.85
C THR A 175 15.20 6.65 14.26
N VAL A 176 15.17 6.82 12.93
CA VAL A 176 14.13 7.57 12.23
C VAL A 176 12.78 6.86 12.33
N VAL A 177 12.73 5.54 12.09
CA VAL A 177 11.48 4.76 12.20
C VAL A 177 10.99 4.68 13.65
N ALA A 178 11.88 4.47 14.63
CA ALA A 178 11.51 4.42 16.04
C ALA A 178 11.04 5.78 16.58
N LEU A 179 11.69 6.89 16.21
CA LEU A 179 11.22 8.22 16.60
C LEU A 179 9.84 8.52 16.02
N VAL A 180 9.57 8.12 14.77
CA VAL A 180 8.27 8.32 14.12
C VAL A 180 7.16 7.47 14.77
N PHE A 181 7.42 6.20 15.09
CA PHE A 181 6.40 5.31 15.68
C PHE A 181 6.17 5.55 17.18
N VAL A 182 7.22 5.88 17.95
CA VAL A 182 7.12 6.04 19.42
C VAL A 182 6.48 7.38 19.79
N SER A 183 6.67 8.44 18.99
CA SER A 183 6.13 9.77 19.32
C SER A 183 4.66 9.97 18.96
N HIS A 184 4.08 9.15 18.06
CA HIS A 184 2.72 9.39 17.55
C HIS A 184 1.65 8.40 18.03
N ALA A 185 2.00 7.37 18.82
CA ALA A 185 1.06 6.34 19.29
C ALA A 185 0.17 5.71 18.19
N SER A 186 0.55 5.88 16.91
CA SER A 186 -0.23 5.51 15.73
C SER A 186 0.40 4.29 15.06
N ALA A 187 0.45 3.17 15.79
CA ALA A 187 0.67 1.87 15.17
C ALA A 187 -0.70 1.27 14.82
N SER A 188 -1.15 1.43 13.58
CA SER A 188 -2.31 0.69 13.05
C SER A 188 -2.02 -0.80 12.84
N SER A 189 -0.76 -1.22 13.02
CA SER A 189 -0.38 -2.63 13.09
C SER A 189 -0.08 -3.00 14.54
N ARG A 190 -1.02 -3.71 15.18
CA ARG A 190 -0.79 -4.32 16.50
C ARG A 190 0.26 -5.43 16.34
N CYS A 191 1.56 -5.08 16.35
CA CYS A 191 2.61 -6.03 16.66
C CYS A 191 2.53 -6.33 18.16
N THR A 192 1.59 -7.20 18.55
CA THR A 192 1.64 -7.79 19.88
C THR A 192 2.91 -8.62 19.94
N HIS A 193 3.89 -8.19 20.74
CA HIS A 193 4.91 -9.10 21.24
C HIS A 193 4.19 -10.21 22.01
N SER A 194 3.91 -11.32 21.34
CA SER A 194 3.63 -12.56 22.06
C SER A 194 4.87 -12.85 22.88
N ARG A 195 4.73 -12.88 24.21
CA ARG A 195 5.74 -13.44 25.11
C ARG A 195 6.21 -14.78 24.53
N PRO A 196 7.51 -15.09 24.54
CA PRO A 196 7.99 -16.40 24.13
C PRO A 196 7.21 -17.46 24.92
N LYS A 197 6.60 -18.42 24.21
CA LYS A 197 6.01 -19.60 24.84
C LYS A 197 7.13 -20.30 25.59
N SER A 198 7.00 -20.43 26.90
CA SER A 198 7.90 -21.26 27.71
C SER A 198 8.01 -22.64 27.08
N ALA A 199 9.24 -23.11 26.87
CA ALA A 199 9.50 -24.45 26.38
C ALA A 199 8.82 -25.50 27.27
N PRO A 200 8.24 -26.57 26.71
CA PRO A 200 7.65 -27.63 27.51
C PRO A 200 8.75 -28.30 28.34
N THR A 201 8.56 -28.31 29.66
CA THR A 201 9.34 -29.10 30.60
C THR A 201 9.18 -30.57 30.23
N ARG A 202 10.27 -31.21 29.83
CA ARG A 202 10.35 -32.68 29.75
C ARG A 202 10.15 -33.24 31.16
N THR A 203 9.05 -33.94 31.37
CA THR A 203 8.93 -34.99 32.40
C THR A 203 9.17 -36.33 31.76
#